data_AF-A0A8T2YPN7-F1
#
_entry.id   AF-A0A8T2YPN7-F1
#
_cell.length_a   1.000
_cell.length_b   1.000
_cell.length_c   1.000
_cell.angle_alpha   90.00
_cell.angle_beta   90.00
_cell.angle_gamma   90.00
#
_symmetry.space_group_name_H-M   'P 1'
#
loop_
_entity.id
_entity.type
_entity.pdbx_description
1 polymer ?
#
loop_
_entity_poly.entity_id
_entity_poly.type
_entity_poly.pdbx_seq_one_letter_code
_entity_poly.pdbx_strand_id
1 'polypeptide(L)'
;MKRQILTLSLLFIAVTVVVVDAALLGGWSPIKDLKDKHVVEIAEFAVAEHNKEAKSNLMLESIVKGESQVVSGTNYRLVLAVKGRANAKYQAVVYEKPWENLKRLTSFQPFKG
;
A
#
# COMPACT_ATOMS: atom_id res chain seq x y z
N MET A 1 -62.04 -34.47 -19.50
CA MET A 1 -61.59 -33.39 -20.40
C MET A 1 -60.36 -32.72 -19.79
N LYS A 2 -59.26 -32.67 -20.56
CA LYS A 2 -58.13 -31.71 -20.59
C LYS A 2 -57.74 -31.02 -19.25
N ARG A 3 -56.65 -31.45 -18.58
CA ARG A 3 -55.25 -30.96 -18.72
C ARG A 3 -55.09 -29.44 -18.59
N GLN A 4 -54.41 -28.98 -17.54
CA GLN A 4 -53.25 -28.10 -17.69
C GLN A 4 -52.45 -28.02 -16.38
N ILE A 5 -51.18 -28.44 -16.46
CA ILE A 5 -50.18 -28.35 -15.40
C ILE A 5 -49.50 -26.99 -15.58
N LEU A 6 -49.68 -26.07 -14.64
CA LEU A 6 -48.93 -24.81 -14.60
C LEU A 6 -47.54 -25.08 -14.02
N THR A 7 -46.52 -25.09 -14.87
CA THR A 7 -45.12 -25.12 -14.43
C THR A 7 -44.74 -23.75 -13.89
N LEU A 8 -44.47 -23.68 -12.58
CA LEU A 8 -43.96 -22.49 -11.92
C LEU A 8 -42.45 -22.37 -12.22
N SER A 9 -42.09 -21.54 -13.21
CA SER A 9 -40.70 -21.28 -13.57
C SER A 9 -40.02 -20.49 -12.45
N LEU A 10 -39.13 -21.15 -11.69
CA LEU A 10 -38.30 -20.50 -10.69
C LEU A 10 -37.21 -19.68 -11.41
N LEU A 11 -37.38 -18.36 -11.49
CA LEU A 11 -36.37 -17.46 -12.02
C LEU A 11 -35.28 -17.26 -10.95
N PHE A 12 -34.19 -18.03 -11.03
CA PHE A 12 -33.00 -17.79 -10.21
C PHE A 12 -32.31 -16.51 -10.71
N ILE A 13 -32.61 -15.39 -10.07
CA ILE A 13 -31.85 -14.15 -10.26
C ILE A 13 -30.52 -14.33 -9.50
N ALA A 14 -29.46 -14.62 -10.24
CA ALA A 14 -28.11 -14.57 -9.71
C ALA A 14 -27.75 -13.10 -9.41
N VAL A 15 -27.91 -12.68 -8.16
CA VAL A 15 -27.42 -11.38 -7.69
C VAL A 15 -25.90 -11.49 -7.56
N THR A 16 -25.18 -10.98 -8.56
CA THR A 16 -23.74 -10.78 -8.43
C THR A 16 -23.50 -9.57 -7.53
N VAL A 17 -23.03 -9.82 -6.31
CA VAL A 17 -22.60 -8.73 -5.41
C VAL A 17 -21.29 -8.18 -5.98
N VAL A 18 -21.37 -7.04 -6.66
CA VAL A 18 -20.18 -6.28 -7.05
C VAL A 18 -19.72 -5.52 -5.81
N VAL A 19 -18.66 -6.01 -5.17
CA VAL A 19 -18.01 -5.30 -4.07
C VAL A 19 -17.25 -4.12 -4.67
N VAL A 20 -17.84 -2.93 -4.61
CA VAL A 20 -17.16 -1.67 -4.91
C VAL A 20 -16.37 -1.26 -3.68
N ASP A 21 -15.05 -1.43 -3.73
CA ASP A 21 -14.14 -1.00 -2.68
C ASP A 21 -14.04 0.54 -2.72
N ALA A 22 -14.93 1.20 -1.98
CA ALA A 22 -14.93 2.65 -1.83
C ALA A 22 -13.77 3.04 -0.91
N ALA A 23 -12.69 3.60 -1.48
CA ALA A 23 -11.58 4.13 -0.71
C ALA A 23 -12.11 5.21 0.26
N LEU A 24 -12.15 4.89 1.55
CA LEU A 24 -12.55 5.82 2.59
C LEU A 24 -11.53 6.96 2.67
N LEU A 25 -11.99 8.21 2.51
CA LEU A 25 -11.13 9.39 2.61
C LEU A 25 -10.49 9.43 4.01
N GLY A 26 -9.15 9.50 4.06
CA GLY A 26 -8.36 9.54 5.30
C GLY A 26 -7.89 8.19 5.85
N GLY A 27 -8.34 7.06 5.28
CA GLY A 27 -7.81 5.73 5.60
C GLY A 27 -6.50 5.40 4.87
N TRP A 28 -5.80 4.36 5.33
CA TRP A 28 -4.73 3.75 4.54
C TRP A 28 -5.34 3.07 3.32
N SER A 29 -4.81 3.39 2.14
CA SER A 29 -5.25 2.84 0.86
C SER A 29 -4.07 2.14 0.17
N PRO A 30 -4.26 0.95 -0.41
CA PRO A 30 -3.19 0.26 -1.13
C PRO A 30 -2.66 1.08 -2.31
N ILE A 31 -1.34 1.12 -2.47
CA ILE A 31 -0.68 1.67 -3.65
C ILE A 31 -0.68 0.59 -4.73
N LYS A 32 -1.33 0.87 -5.87
CA LYS A 32 -1.52 -0.11 -6.96
C LYS A 32 -0.24 -0.36 -7.75
N ASP A 33 0.50 0.70 -8.07
CA ASP A 33 1.75 0.61 -8.81
C ASP A 33 2.93 0.93 -7.89
N LEU A 34 3.62 -0.11 -7.42
CA LEU A 34 4.83 0.04 -6.61
C LEU A 34 6.06 0.44 -7.43
N LYS A 35 5.95 0.47 -8.77
CA LYS A 35 6.99 0.95 -9.68
C LYS A 35 6.76 2.39 -10.12
N ASP A 36 5.69 3.03 -9.65
CA ASP A 36 5.49 4.45 -9.84
C ASP A 36 6.73 5.21 -9.36
N LYS A 37 7.21 6.15 -10.18
CA LYS A 37 8.48 6.85 -9.92
C LYS A 37 8.48 7.54 -8.56
N HIS A 38 7.36 8.14 -8.18
CA HIS A 38 7.24 8.83 -6.90
C HIS A 38 7.32 7.85 -5.73
N VAL A 39 6.68 6.68 -5.85
CA VAL A 39 6.72 5.63 -4.82
C VAL A 39 8.15 5.09 -4.66
N VAL A 40 8.89 4.94 -5.75
CA VAL A 40 10.32 4.56 -5.73
C VAL A 40 11.15 5.64 -5.05
N GLU A 41 10.96 6.91 -5.37
CA GLU A 41 11.65 8.03 -4.71
C GLU A 41 11.39 8.07 -3.20
N ILE A 42 10.16 7.78 -2.76
CA ILE A 42 9.81 7.69 -1.34
C ILE A 42 10.56 6.53 -0.66
N ALA A 43 10.67 5.37 -1.32
CA ALA A 43 11.41 4.24 -0.78
C ALA A 43 12.92 4.51 -0.69
N GLU A 44 13.51 5.11 -1.72
CA GLU A 44 14.91 5.50 -1.76
C GLU A 44 15.22 6.53 -0.67
N PHE A 45 14.37 7.55 -0.52
CA PHE A 45 14.46 8.52 0.57
C PHE A 45 14.43 7.84 1.94
N ALA A 46 13.51 6.90 2.17
CA ALA A 46 13.40 6.21 3.45
C ALA A 46 14.68 5.45 3.83
N VAL A 47 15.27 4.73 2.88
CA VAL A 47 16.52 3.99 3.12
C VAL A 47 17.70 4.94 3.32
N ALA A 48 17.79 6.00 2.52
CA ALA A 48 18.86 6.99 2.63
C ALA A 48 18.83 7.72 3.98
N GLU A 49 17.65 8.19 4.41
CA GLU A 49 17.52 8.90 5.69
C GLU A 49 17.79 7.97 6.87
N HIS A 50 17.31 6.71 6.82
CA HIS A 50 17.66 5.72 7.85
C HIS A 50 19.17 5.47 7.92
N ASN A 51 19.84 5.28 6.78
CA ASN A 51 21.28 5.07 6.73
C ASN A 51 22.06 6.24 7.33
N LYS A 52 21.61 7.47 7.05
CA LYS A 52 22.18 8.70 7.61
C LYS A 52 21.99 8.77 9.13
N GLU A 53 20.78 8.51 9.64
CA GLU A 53 20.47 8.58 11.08
C GLU A 53 21.13 7.44 11.87
N ALA A 54 21.05 6.22 11.37
CA ALA A 54 21.54 5.02 12.04
C ALA A 54 23.02 4.70 11.77
N LYS A 55 23.69 5.51 10.92
CA LYS A 55 25.06 5.26 10.45
C LYS A 55 25.23 3.86 9.87
N SER A 56 24.26 3.44 9.05
CA SER A 56 24.20 2.12 8.41
C SER A 56 24.34 2.23 6.89
N ASN A 57 24.38 1.09 6.19
CA ASN A 57 24.55 1.05 4.74
C ASN A 57 23.61 0.00 4.11
N LEU A 58 22.31 0.13 4.38
CA LEU A 58 21.29 -0.70 3.74
C LEU A 58 21.11 -0.29 2.27
N MET A 59 20.89 -1.26 1.40
CA MET A 59 20.60 -1.01 -0.02
C MET A 59 19.17 -1.44 -0.31
N LEU A 60 18.36 -0.56 -0.91
CA LEU A 60 17.02 -0.90 -1.37
C LEU A 60 17.11 -1.97 -2.47
N GLU A 61 16.41 -3.09 -2.29
CA GLU A 61 16.29 -4.13 -3.32
C GLU A 61 14.94 -4.04 -4.04
N SER A 62 13.85 -3.93 -3.28
CA SER A 62 12.49 -3.79 -3.85
C SER A 62 11.47 -3.28 -2.83
N ILE A 63 10.35 -2.78 -3.35
CA ILE A 63 9.16 -2.46 -2.57
C ILE A 63 8.23 -3.67 -2.60
N VAL A 64 7.96 -4.26 -1.43
CA VAL A 64 7.17 -5.48 -1.27
C VAL A 64 5.68 -5.18 -1.10
N LYS A 65 5.36 -4.11 -0.37
CA LYS A 65 4.00 -3.62 -0.14
C LYS A 65 4.04 -2.10 -0.02
N GLY A 66 2.95 -1.43 -0.38
CA GLY A 66 2.82 0.00 -0.23
C GLY A 66 1.37 0.40 0.05
N GLU A 67 1.21 1.31 0.98
CA GLU A 67 -0.05 1.98 1.27
C GLU A 67 0.21 3.48 1.41
N SER A 68 -0.79 4.29 1.05
CA SER A 68 -0.77 5.73 1.26
C SER A 68 -1.96 6.16 2.10
N GLN A 69 -1.81 7.29 2.79
CA GLN A 69 -2.88 7.90 3.57
C GLN A 69 -2.81 9.41 3.40
N VAL A 70 -3.92 10.00 2.97
CA VAL A 70 -4.07 11.46 2.88
C VAL A 70 -4.42 12.02 4.26
N VAL A 71 -3.66 13.02 4.68
CA VAL A 71 -3.84 13.81 5.91
C VAL A 71 -3.63 15.29 5.55
N SER A 72 -3.08 16.12 6.44
CA SER A 72 -2.50 17.43 6.06
C SER A 72 -1.18 17.25 5.29
N GLY A 73 -1.18 16.47 4.21
CA GLY A 73 -0.01 15.89 3.54
C GLY A 73 -0.30 14.44 3.16
N THR A 74 0.73 13.67 2.85
CA THR A 74 0.59 12.25 2.52
C THR A 74 1.56 11.42 3.35
N ASN A 75 1.04 10.40 4.04
CA ASN A 75 1.88 9.34 4.59
C ASN A 75 2.01 8.22 3.55
N TYR A 76 3.21 7.66 3.43
CA TYR A 76 3.49 6.45 2.67
C TYR A 76 4.03 5.40 3.63
N ARG A 77 3.35 4.26 3.74
CA ARG A 77 3.79 3.09 4.50
C ARG A 77 4.26 2.03 3.53
N LEU A 78 5.56 1.80 3.49
CA LEU A 78 6.19 0.88 2.55
C LEU A 78 6.86 -0.27 3.31
N VAL A 79 6.70 -1.50 2.81
CA VAL A 79 7.51 -2.63 3.23
C VAL A 79 8.63 -2.79 2.20
N LEU A 80 9.86 -2.63 2.64
CA LEU A 80 11.06 -2.60 1.81
C LEU A 80 11.87 -3.87 2.05
N ALA A 81 12.26 -4.56 0.97
CA ALA A 81 13.32 -5.55 1.01
C ALA A 81 14.67 -4.84 0.82
N VAL A 82 15.64 -5.15 1.67
CA VAL A 82 16.96 -4.50 1.64
C VAL A 82 18.11 -5.51 1.72
N LYS A 83 19.25 -5.14 1.15
CA LYS A 83 20.55 -5.81 1.32
C LYS A 83 21.40 -5.07 2.36
N GLY A 84 22.44 -5.74 2.88
CA GLY A 84 23.33 -5.21 3.92
C GLY A 84 23.07 -5.80 5.31
N ARG A 85 21.97 -6.52 5.49
CA ARG A 85 21.66 -7.39 6.63
C ARG A 85 20.90 -8.60 6.10
N ALA A 86 21.12 -9.79 6.66
CA ALA A 86 20.58 -11.07 6.16
C ALA A 86 19.09 -10.98 5.77
N ASN A 87 18.82 -10.78 4.47
CA ASN A 87 17.51 -10.67 3.81
C ASN A 87 16.42 -10.02 4.65
N ALA A 88 16.73 -8.85 5.21
CA ALA A 88 15.82 -8.16 6.11
C ALA A 88 14.74 -7.41 5.33
N LYS A 89 13.52 -7.45 5.86
CA LYS A 89 12.44 -6.55 5.45
C LYS A 89 12.24 -5.50 6.52
N TYR A 90 11.97 -4.28 6.10
CA TYR A 90 11.67 -3.16 6.99
C TYR A 90 10.36 -2.50 6.58
N GLN A 91 9.57 -2.07 7.55
CA GLN A 91 8.47 -1.15 7.32
C GLN A 91 8.96 0.26 7.56
N ALA A 92 8.86 1.10 6.53
CA ALA A 92 9.15 2.51 6.60
C ALA A 92 7.85 3.31 6.50
N VAL A 93 7.77 4.42 7.24
CA VAL A 93 6.71 5.41 7.08
C VAL A 93 7.32 6.77 6.77
N VAL A 94 7.01 7.31 5.60
CA VAL A 94 7.47 8.64 5.15
C VAL A 94 6.28 9.58 5.09
N TYR A 95 6.42 10.75 5.70
CA TYR A 95 5.46 11.84 5.59
C TYR A 95 5.97 12.89 4.61
N GLU A 96 5.10 13.32 3.69
CA GLU A 96 5.42 14.28 2.64
C GLU A 96 4.39 15.40 2.55
N LYS A 97 4.88 16.63 2.34
CA LYS A 97 4.12 17.79 1.86
C LYS A 97 4.85 18.42 0.68
N PRO A 98 4.44 18.13 -0.57
CA PRO A 98 5.16 18.61 -1.76
C PRO A 98 5.18 20.15 -1.85
N TRP A 99 4.08 20.81 -1.49
CA TRP A 99 3.97 22.28 -1.53
C TRP A 99 4.84 23.02 -0.50
N GLU A 100 5.42 22.30 0.47
CA GLU A 100 6.39 22.84 1.42
C GLU A 100 7.81 22.29 1.18
N ASN A 101 8.02 21.49 0.14
CA ASN A 101 9.27 20.75 -0.09
C ASN A 101 9.70 19.91 1.14
N LEU A 102 8.73 19.35 1.87
CA LEU A 102 8.98 18.61 3.10
C LEU A 102 8.81 17.11 2.87
N LYS A 103 9.85 16.33 3.18
CA LYS A 103 9.83 14.88 3.33
C LYS A 103 10.48 14.50 4.65
N ARG A 104 9.88 13.60 5.42
CA ARG A 104 10.41 13.14 6.72
C ARG A 104 10.19 11.65 6.90
N LEU A 105 11.25 10.95 7.29
CA LEU A 105 11.14 9.58 7.79
C LEU A 105 10.57 9.63 9.20
N THR A 106 9.40 9.02 9.41
CA THR A 106 8.69 9.03 10.70
C THR A 106 8.79 7.70 11.43
N SER A 107 9.07 6.62 10.71
CA SER A 107 9.33 5.30 11.30
C SER A 107 10.13 4.44 10.33
N PHE A 108 11.05 3.63 10.87
CA PHE A 108 11.79 2.61 10.13
C PHE A 108 12.09 1.42 11.05
N GLN A 109 11.36 0.31 10.89
CA GLN A 109 11.39 -0.80 11.83
C GLN A 109 11.44 -2.16 11.12
N PRO A 110 12.07 -3.20 11.70
CA PRO A 110 12.03 -4.54 11.13
C PRO A 110 10.60 -5.01 10.90
N PHE A 111 10.30 -5.49 9.70
CA PHE A 111 8.99 -6.01 9.34
C PHE A 111 8.92 -7.50 9.68
N LYS A 112 7.99 -7.87 10.58
CA LYS A 112 7.90 -9.24 11.14
C LYS A 112 6.90 -10.16 10.43
N GLY A 113 6.25 -9.71 9.36
CA GLY A 113 5.27 -10.51 8.61
C GLY A 113 3.91 -10.51 9.26
#